data_AF-A0A971A2Q3-F1
#
_entry.id   AF-A0A971A2Q3-F1
#
_cell.length_a   1.000
_cell.length_b   1.000
_cell.length_c   1.000
_cell.angle_alpha   90.00
_cell.angle_beta   90.00
_cell.angle_gamma   90.00
#
_symmetry.space_group_name_H-M   'P 1'
#
loop_
_entity.id
_entity.type
_entity.pdbx_description
1 polymer ?
#
loop_
_entity_poly.entity_id
_entity_poly.type
_entity_poly.pdbx_seq_one_letter_code
_entity_poly.pdbx_strand_id
1 'polypeptide(L)'
;MKRKGFTLVELLVVIAIIALLMGILMPALARVRQLAFRLTCGTNLAGIGKAMLIYANDYDDELPRAGGRLSTWNGPVVWNANNRYTAYGVTQADGTGGKASITSCFYLLVKYAEVTPKSFVCKGDTGTTEWQLAQETSVPVGFEMIDAWDFGATPWDNCSYSLHLPFGTYALTSSSEPGLAIASER
;
A
#
# COMPACT_ATOMS: atom_id res chain seq x y z
N MET A 1 -26.27 27.51 -52.74
CA MET A 1 -26.80 26.54 -51.76
C MET A 1 -27.00 27.24 -50.42
N LYS A 2 -28.24 27.42 -49.95
CA LYS A 2 -28.51 28.02 -48.62
C LYS A 2 -28.18 26.98 -47.54
N ARG A 3 -27.19 27.27 -46.69
CA ARG A 3 -26.93 26.46 -45.48
C ARG A 3 -28.12 26.62 -44.54
N LYS A 4 -28.78 25.52 -44.16
CA LYS A 4 -29.77 25.54 -43.07
C LYS A 4 -29.01 25.80 -41.77
N GLY A 5 -29.33 26.91 -41.10
CA GLY A 5 -28.82 27.20 -39.76
C GLY A 5 -29.59 26.38 -38.73
N PHE A 6 -28.90 25.95 -37.67
CA PHE A 6 -29.52 25.29 -36.53
C PHE A 6 -30.47 26.27 -35.83
N THR A 7 -31.68 25.85 -35.50
CA THR A 7 -32.60 26.65 -34.70
C THR A 7 -32.24 26.53 -33.21
N LEU A 8 -32.51 27.57 -32.42
CA LEU A 8 -32.33 27.55 -30.96
C LEU A 8 -33.07 26.39 -30.29
N VAL A 9 -34.25 26.03 -30.82
CA VAL A 9 -35.08 24.94 -30.30
C VAL A 9 -34.42 23.58 -30.52
N GLU A 10 -33.89 23.31 -31.71
CA GLU A 10 -33.18 22.06 -32.00
C GLU A 10 -31.96 21.88 -31.08
N LEU A 11 -31.20 22.95 -30.84
CA LEU A 11 -30.06 22.91 -29.93
C LEU A 11 -30.51 22.63 -28.48
N LEU A 12 -31.61 23.25 -28.04
CA LEU A 12 -32.13 23.12 -26.67
C LEU A 12 -32.63 21.69 -26.39
N VAL A 13 -33.30 21.05 -27.35
CA VAL A 13 -33.76 19.66 -27.18
C VAL A 13 -32.57 18.70 -27.06
N VAL A 14 -31.50 18.91 -27.83
CA VAL A 14 -30.30 18.06 -27.79
C VAL A 14 -29.62 18.12 -26.42
N ILE A 15 -29.41 19.31 -25.87
CA ILE A 15 -28.79 19.44 -24.54
C ILE A 15 -29.68 18.84 -23.43
N ALA A 16 -31.01 18.93 -23.56
CA ALA A 16 -31.94 18.33 -22.60
C ALA A 16 -31.83 16.80 -22.59
N ILE A 17 -31.74 16.18 -23.78
CA ILE A 17 -31.54 14.72 -23.90
C ILE A 17 -30.18 14.31 -23.34
N ILE A 18 -29.10 15.05 -23.63
CA ILE A 18 -27.77 14.78 -23.07
C ILE A 18 -27.78 14.87 -21.54
N ALA A 19 -28.45 15.88 -20.98
CA ALA A 19 -28.56 16.05 -19.52
C ALA A 19 -29.30 14.89 -18.86
N LEU A 20 -30.42 14.43 -19.45
CA LEU A 20 -31.16 13.26 -18.97
C LEU A 20 -30.29 12.00 -18.99
N LEU A 21 -29.61 11.74 -20.11
CA LEU A 21 -28.73 10.58 -20.27
C LEU A 21 -27.57 10.62 -19.27
N MET A 22 -26.91 11.77 -19.13
CA MET A 22 -25.82 11.95 -18.17
C MET A 22 -26.28 11.77 -16.72
N GLY A 23 -27.51 12.16 -16.38
CA GLY A 23 -28.10 11.93 -15.07
C GLY A 23 -28.18 10.45 -14.69
N ILE A 24 -28.41 9.56 -15.66
CA ILE A 24 -28.46 8.10 -15.45
C ILE A 24 -27.05 7.49 -15.52
N LEU A 25 -26.17 8.02 -16.38
CA LEU A 25 -24.81 7.50 -16.61
C LEU A 25 -23.83 7.80 -15.47
N MET A 26 -23.89 9.00 -14.85
CA MET A 26 -22.98 9.38 -13.75
C MET A 26 -22.97 8.41 -12.56
N PRO A 27 -24.13 8.03 -11.97
CA PRO A 27 -24.12 7.11 -10.82
C PRO A 27 -23.60 5.72 -11.21
N ALA A 28 -23.89 5.25 -12.43
CA ALA A 28 -23.35 3.98 -12.94
C ALA A 28 -21.82 4.05 -13.09
N LEU A 29 -21.28 5.13 -13.65
CA LEU A 29 -19.83 5.31 -13.85
C LEU A 29 -19.07 5.39 -12.52
N ALA A 30 -19.63 6.06 -11.50
CA ALA A 30 -19.03 6.10 -10.16
C ALA A 30 -18.91 4.69 -9.56
N ARG A 31 -19.95 3.85 -9.70
CA ARG A 31 -19.93 2.46 -9.23
C ARG A 31 -18.91 1.61 -9.99
N VAL A 32 -18.84 1.73 -11.32
CA VAL A 32 -17.86 1.01 -12.14
C VAL A 32 -16.43 1.38 -11.76
N ARG A 33 -16.17 2.67 -11.52
CA ARG A 33 -14.85 3.15 -11.07
C ARG A 33 -14.44 2.54 -9.73
N GLN A 34 -15.35 2.47 -8.76
CA GLN A 34 -15.10 1.84 -7.46
C GLN A 34 -14.81 0.34 -7.60
N LEU A 35 -15.53 -0.37 -8.48
CA LEU A 35 -15.25 -1.78 -8.78
C LEU A 35 -13.86 -1.95 -9.43
N ALA A 36 -13.50 -1.10 -10.39
CA ALA A 36 -12.18 -1.15 -11.01
C ALA A 36 -11.05 -0.91 -10.01
N PHE A 37 -11.25 -0.01 -9.04
CA PHE A 37 -10.31 0.22 -7.95
C PHE A 37 -10.16 -1.02 -7.08
N ARG A 38 -11.26 -1.61 -6.61
CA ARG A 38 -11.24 -2.84 -5.82
C ARG A 38 -10.56 -4.02 -6.54
N LEU A 39 -10.79 -4.17 -7.84
CA LEU A 39 -10.13 -5.21 -8.64
C LEU A 39 -8.61 -5.00 -8.68
N THR A 40 -8.16 -3.76 -8.84
CA THR A 40 -6.73 -3.43 -8.84
C THR A 40 -6.12 -3.69 -7.46
N CYS A 41 -6.78 -3.22 -6.40
CA CYS A 41 -6.27 -3.39 -5.03
C CYS A 41 -6.27 -4.86 -4.59
N GLY A 42 -7.29 -5.63 -4.97
CA GLY A 42 -7.32 -7.07 -4.76
C GLY A 42 -6.20 -7.81 -5.49
N THR A 43 -5.80 -7.34 -6.68
CA THR A 43 -4.67 -7.93 -7.42
C THR A 43 -3.34 -7.64 -6.72
N ASN A 44 -3.14 -6.40 -6.24
CA ASN A 44 -1.95 -6.03 -5.46
C ASN A 44 -1.88 -6.82 -4.15
N LEU A 45 -3.00 -6.92 -3.42
CA LEU A 45 -3.11 -7.69 -2.19
C LEU A 45 -2.78 -9.18 -2.41
N ALA A 46 -3.29 -9.77 -3.48
CA ALA A 46 -2.96 -11.16 -3.84
C ALA A 46 -1.48 -11.33 -4.20
N GLY A 47 -0.86 -10.34 -4.86
CA GLY A 47 0.57 -10.34 -5.15
C GLY A 47 1.42 -10.31 -3.87
N ILE A 48 1.07 -9.44 -2.93
CA ILE A 48 1.70 -9.35 -1.61
C ILE A 48 1.57 -10.68 -0.85
N GLY A 49 0.37 -11.26 -0.80
CA GLY A 49 0.14 -12.54 -0.12
C GLY A 49 0.96 -13.69 -0.72
N LYS A 50 1.08 -13.76 -2.06
CA LYS A 50 1.94 -14.75 -2.72
C LYS A 50 3.42 -14.55 -2.36
N ALA A 51 3.90 -13.31 -2.35
CA ALA A 51 5.29 -13.01 -1.98
C ALA A 51 5.60 -13.46 -0.54
N MET A 52 4.66 -13.27 0.38
CA MET A 52 4.80 -13.74 1.76
C MET A 52 4.85 -15.26 1.87
N LEU A 53 4.02 -15.97 1.11
CA LEU A 53 4.02 -17.44 1.11
C LEU A 53 5.29 -18.02 0.48
N ILE A 54 5.81 -17.38 -0.57
CA ILE A 54 7.11 -17.76 -1.15
C ILE A 54 8.21 -17.58 -0.11
N TYR A 55 8.25 -16.44 0.58
CA TYR A 55 9.20 -16.21 1.66
C TYR A 55 9.10 -17.27 2.75
N ALA A 56 7.88 -17.58 3.23
CA ALA A 56 7.68 -18.60 4.25
C ALA A 56 8.20 -19.97 3.82
N ASN A 57 8.02 -20.34 2.55
CA ASN A 57 8.54 -21.61 2.03
C ASN A 57 10.07 -21.72 2.13
N ASP A 58 10.77 -20.61 1.95
CA ASP A 58 12.23 -20.54 2.01
C ASP A 58 12.77 -20.36 3.45
N TYR A 59 11.92 -19.95 4.40
CA TYR A 59 12.32 -19.53 5.76
C TYR A 59 11.50 -20.23 6.87
N ASP A 60 11.56 -21.56 6.95
CA ASP A 60 10.97 -22.38 8.02
C ASP A 60 9.48 -22.05 8.32
N ASP A 61 8.71 -21.82 7.25
CA ASP A 61 7.30 -21.41 7.29
C ASP A 61 7.04 -20.03 7.93
N GLU A 62 8.06 -19.28 8.35
CA GLU A 62 7.87 -17.96 8.96
C GLU A 62 7.52 -16.89 7.92
N LEU A 63 6.46 -16.11 8.18
CA LEU A 63 6.14 -14.93 7.37
C LEU A 63 7.21 -13.83 7.55
N PRO A 64 7.42 -12.98 6.52
CA PRO A 64 8.45 -11.94 6.58
C PRO A 64 8.20 -10.93 7.70
N ARG A 65 9.24 -10.67 8.49
CA ARG A 65 9.23 -9.71 9.61
C ARG A 65 10.37 -8.71 9.49
N ALA A 66 10.04 -7.42 9.45
CA ALA A 66 11.04 -6.36 9.52
C ALA A 66 11.80 -6.44 10.86
N GLY A 67 13.12 -6.19 10.84
CA GLY A 67 13.99 -6.30 12.02
C GLY A 67 14.40 -7.74 12.43
N GLY A 68 13.80 -8.78 11.86
CA GLY A 68 14.18 -10.18 12.08
C GLY A 68 13.29 -10.95 13.08
N ARG A 69 13.62 -12.24 13.30
CA ARG A 69 12.76 -13.24 13.97
C ARG A 69 12.26 -12.86 15.37
N LEU A 70 13.05 -12.15 16.16
CA LEU A 70 12.69 -11.77 17.53
C LEU A 70 12.13 -10.34 17.62
N SER A 71 11.85 -9.71 16.47
CA SER A 71 11.26 -8.38 16.46
C SER A 71 9.83 -8.41 16.97
N THR A 72 9.49 -7.40 17.75
CA THR A 72 8.18 -7.18 18.34
C THR A 72 7.43 -6.08 17.60
N TRP A 73 6.11 -6.13 17.67
CA TRP A 73 5.28 -5.05 17.17
C TRP A 73 5.45 -3.81 18.04
N ASN A 74 6.07 -2.75 17.50
CA ASN A 74 6.28 -1.54 18.29
C ASN A 74 6.44 -0.31 17.41
N GLY A 75 5.31 0.20 16.91
CA GLY A 75 5.21 1.54 16.32
C GLY A 75 6.12 1.79 15.11
N PRO A 76 6.18 3.04 14.63
CA PRO A 76 7.00 3.42 13.49
C PRO A 76 8.48 3.25 13.80
N VAL A 77 9.22 2.77 12.80
CA VAL A 77 10.68 2.56 12.85
C VAL A 77 11.40 3.82 12.38
N VAL A 78 12.71 3.93 12.63
CA VAL A 78 13.48 5.08 12.11
C VAL A 78 13.69 4.88 10.60
N TRP A 79 12.79 5.44 9.80
CA TRP A 79 12.71 5.20 8.35
C TRP A 79 13.96 5.65 7.58
N ASN A 80 14.67 6.67 8.06
CA ASN A 80 15.87 7.25 7.43
C ASN A 80 17.18 6.82 8.11
N ALA A 81 17.18 5.72 8.85
CA ALA A 81 18.35 5.24 9.56
C ALA A 81 19.45 4.73 8.61
N ASN A 82 20.72 4.95 8.98
CA ASN A 82 21.87 4.54 8.16
C ASN A 82 22.06 3.02 8.03
N ASN A 83 21.46 2.22 8.93
CA ASN A 83 21.57 0.76 8.88
C ASN A 83 20.34 0.09 9.49
N ARG A 84 20.18 -1.21 9.21
CA ARG A 84 19.04 -2.00 9.70
C ARG A 84 18.94 -2.04 11.23
N TYR A 85 20.07 -2.01 11.93
CA TYR A 85 20.09 -2.16 13.38
C TYR A 85 19.52 -0.92 14.06
N THR A 86 19.88 0.27 13.58
CA THR A 86 19.34 1.53 14.07
C THR A 86 17.92 1.78 13.58
N ALA A 87 17.57 1.34 12.36
CA ALA A 87 16.21 1.42 11.84
C ALA A 87 15.21 0.68 12.74
N TYR A 88 15.50 -0.60 13.00
CA TYR A 88 14.62 -1.50 13.74
C TYR A 88 14.95 -1.58 15.23
N GLY A 89 15.96 -0.86 15.73
CA GLY A 89 16.36 -0.92 17.14
C GLY A 89 16.88 -2.29 17.59
N VAL A 90 17.48 -3.06 16.68
CA VAL A 90 18.03 -4.39 16.98
C VAL A 90 19.33 -4.20 17.77
N THR A 91 19.33 -4.59 19.05
CA THR A 91 20.44 -4.29 19.98
C THR A 91 21.52 -5.37 20.01
N GLN A 92 21.24 -6.56 19.48
CA GLN A 92 22.12 -7.72 19.51
C GLN A 92 22.11 -8.48 18.19
N ALA A 93 23.16 -9.26 17.91
CA ALA A 93 23.26 -10.07 16.69
C ALA A 93 22.20 -11.19 16.61
N ASP A 94 21.55 -11.52 17.73
CA ASP A 94 20.48 -12.50 17.85
C ASP A 94 19.10 -11.99 17.40
N GLY A 95 18.97 -10.69 17.12
CA GLY A 95 17.70 -10.07 16.70
C GLY A 95 16.82 -9.57 17.84
N THR A 96 17.28 -9.62 19.09
CA THR A 96 16.52 -9.12 20.25
C THR A 96 16.39 -7.60 20.24
N GLY A 97 15.26 -7.11 20.77
CA GLY A 97 14.95 -5.67 20.85
C GLY A 97 14.40 -5.05 19.55
N GLY A 98 14.36 -5.82 18.46
CA GLY A 98 13.83 -5.37 17.18
C GLY A 98 12.37 -4.89 17.28
N LYS A 99 12.08 -3.78 16.60
CA LYS A 99 10.76 -3.18 16.43
C LYS A 99 10.43 -3.23 14.95
N ALA A 100 9.27 -3.79 14.63
CA ALA A 100 8.75 -3.82 13.27
C ALA A 100 7.50 -2.94 13.16
N SER A 101 7.34 -2.29 12.00
CA SER A 101 6.09 -1.69 11.54
C SER A 101 5.51 -2.53 10.36
N ILE A 102 4.19 -2.50 10.13
CA ILE A 102 3.53 -3.29 9.08
C ILE A 102 3.98 -2.74 7.73
N THR A 103 4.00 -1.42 7.67
CA THR A 103 4.47 -0.61 6.56
C THR A 103 5.96 -0.88 6.26
N SER A 104 6.82 -1.03 7.28
CA SER A 104 8.23 -1.39 7.04
C SER A 104 8.40 -2.80 6.48
N CYS A 105 7.53 -3.75 6.83
CA CYS A 105 7.55 -5.08 6.21
C CYS A 105 7.24 -5.01 4.71
N PHE A 106 6.24 -4.21 4.32
CA PHE A 106 5.93 -3.95 2.92
C PHE A 106 7.02 -3.17 2.20
N TYR A 107 7.67 -2.24 2.90
CA TYR A 107 8.75 -1.45 2.34
C TYR A 107 9.96 -2.29 1.93
N LEU A 108 10.17 -3.45 2.55
CA LEU A 108 11.22 -4.39 2.11
C LEU A 108 11.04 -4.82 0.65
N LEU A 109 9.81 -4.89 0.14
CA LEU A 109 9.54 -5.18 -1.27
C LEU A 109 9.91 -4.01 -2.17
N VAL A 110 9.75 -2.76 -1.70
CA VAL A 110 10.24 -1.58 -2.42
C VAL A 110 11.76 -1.61 -2.48
N LYS A 111 12.40 -1.89 -1.34
CA LYS A 111 13.84 -1.87 -1.17
C LYS A 111 14.57 -2.98 -1.93
N TYR A 112 14.06 -4.21 -1.89
CA TYR A 112 14.78 -5.40 -2.38
C TYR A 112 14.14 -6.08 -3.59
N ALA A 113 12.86 -5.82 -3.86
CA ALA A 113 12.13 -6.44 -4.98
C ALA A 113 11.72 -5.41 -6.06
N GLU A 114 12.27 -4.20 -6.01
CA GLU A 114 12.03 -3.11 -6.99
C GLU A 114 10.55 -2.76 -7.18
N VAL A 115 9.72 -2.99 -6.15
CA VAL A 115 8.29 -2.67 -6.21
C VAL A 115 8.10 -1.17 -6.03
N THR A 116 7.32 -0.53 -6.90
CA THR A 116 7.04 0.91 -6.74
C THR A 116 6.17 1.18 -5.51
N PRO A 117 6.42 2.24 -4.71
CA PRO A 117 5.59 2.60 -3.55
C PRO A 117 4.10 2.72 -3.87
N LYS A 118 3.77 3.18 -5.08
CA LYS A 118 2.41 3.26 -5.60
C LYS A 118 1.61 1.96 -5.53
N SER A 119 2.28 0.81 -5.61
CA SER A 119 1.64 -0.50 -5.53
C SER A 119 1.00 -0.75 -4.15
N PHE A 120 1.48 -0.05 -3.12
CA PHE A 120 0.98 -0.12 -1.74
C PHE A 120 -0.14 0.87 -1.43
N VAL A 121 -0.59 1.64 -2.44
CA VAL A 121 -1.71 2.57 -2.30
C VAL A 121 -2.91 2.05 -3.09
N CYS A 122 -4.02 1.84 -2.39
CA CYS A 122 -5.27 1.52 -3.05
C CYS A 122 -5.97 2.80 -3.53
N LYS A 123 -6.35 2.86 -4.81
CA LYS A 123 -7.03 4.02 -5.39
C LYS A 123 -8.42 4.29 -4.80
N GLY A 124 -9.00 3.30 -4.13
CA GLY A 124 -10.30 3.40 -3.45
C GLY A 124 -10.24 4.00 -2.05
N ASP A 125 -9.04 4.06 -1.46
CA ASP A 125 -8.82 4.51 -0.09
C ASP A 125 -8.70 6.04 -0.02
N THR A 126 -9.58 6.67 0.76
CA THR A 126 -9.65 8.13 0.93
C THR A 126 -8.85 8.54 2.16
N GLY A 127 -7.55 8.68 2.00
CA GLY A 127 -6.66 9.09 3.09
C GLY A 127 -5.21 8.72 2.85
N THR A 128 -4.97 7.72 2.01
CA THR A 128 -3.62 7.27 1.69
C THR A 128 -3.09 7.92 0.41
N THR A 129 -1.87 8.42 0.46
CA THR A 129 -1.14 9.00 -0.67
C THR A 129 0.08 8.18 -1.04
N GLU A 130 0.52 8.28 -2.29
CA GLU A 130 1.81 7.69 -2.68
C GLU A 130 2.94 8.41 -1.97
N TRP A 131 3.78 7.67 -1.25
CA TRP A 131 4.97 8.23 -0.65
C TRP A 131 5.96 8.70 -1.72
N GLN A 132 6.36 9.97 -1.60
CA GLN A 132 7.34 10.58 -2.48
C GLN A 132 8.45 11.17 -1.64
N LEU A 133 9.67 10.68 -1.84
CA LEU A 133 10.84 11.15 -1.11
C LEU A 133 11.06 12.67 -1.25
N ALA A 134 10.68 13.26 -2.38
CA ALA A 134 10.77 14.71 -2.63
C ALA A 134 9.89 15.57 -1.69
N GLN A 135 8.89 14.98 -1.04
CA GLN A 135 8.00 15.68 -0.11
C GLN A 135 8.52 15.64 1.33
N GLU A 136 9.57 14.87 1.61
CA GLU A 136 10.17 14.76 2.93
C GLU A 136 11.16 15.91 3.18
N THR A 137 11.07 16.53 4.36
CA THR A 137 11.82 17.76 4.69
C THR A 137 13.12 17.50 5.46
N SER A 138 13.35 16.28 5.96
CA SER A 138 14.48 15.92 6.84
C SER A 138 15.26 14.70 6.33
N VAL A 139 15.61 14.73 5.05
CA VAL A 139 16.32 13.65 4.38
C VAL A 139 17.84 13.92 4.36
N PRO A 140 18.71 12.94 4.67
CA PRO A 140 20.15 13.07 4.46
C PRO A 140 20.51 13.43 3.01
N VAL A 141 21.65 14.11 2.81
CA VAL A 141 22.12 14.47 1.47
C VAL A 141 22.48 13.20 0.69
N GLY A 142 21.95 13.06 -0.53
CA GLY A 142 22.20 11.90 -1.39
C GLY A 142 21.40 10.66 -1.02
N PHE A 143 20.41 10.79 -0.13
CA PHE A 143 19.52 9.70 0.23
C PHE A 143 18.59 9.36 -0.92
N GLU A 144 18.53 8.09 -1.26
CA GLU A 144 17.66 7.56 -2.29
C GLU A 144 16.52 6.73 -1.69
N MET A 145 15.54 6.39 -2.54
CA MET A 145 14.42 5.54 -2.13
C MET A 145 14.89 4.19 -1.56
N ILE A 146 15.98 3.63 -2.09
CA ILE A 146 16.53 2.36 -1.61
C ILE A 146 17.13 2.44 -0.20
N ASP A 147 17.49 3.63 0.27
CA ASP A 147 18.11 3.81 1.58
C ASP A 147 17.10 3.75 2.72
N ALA A 148 15.84 4.07 2.45
CA ALA A 148 14.78 4.07 3.43
C ALA A 148 14.41 2.66 3.95
N TRP A 149 13.75 2.66 5.10
CA TRP A 149 13.32 1.46 5.84
C TRP A 149 11.80 1.40 6.06
N ASP A 150 11.08 2.47 5.76
CA ASP A 150 9.63 2.58 5.83
C ASP A 150 9.14 3.69 4.86
N PHE A 151 7.83 3.84 4.71
CA PHE A 151 7.20 4.86 3.85
C PHE A 151 7.25 6.27 4.48
N GLY A 152 8.44 6.74 4.82
CA GLY A 152 8.68 8.09 5.34
C GLY A 152 8.35 8.26 6.83
N ALA A 153 8.19 9.52 7.23
CA ALA A 153 7.93 9.87 8.63
C ALA A 153 6.52 9.49 9.09
N THR A 154 5.55 9.46 8.17
CA THR A 154 4.13 9.16 8.43
C THR A 154 3.67 7.95 7.59
N PRO A 155 4.16 6.74 7.91
CA PRO A 155 3.93 5.57 7.06
C PRO A 155 2.45 5.14 6.96
N TRP A 156 1.64 5.46 7.96
CA TRP A 156 0.19 5.21 8.01
C TRP A 156 -0.62 5.94 6.95
N ASP A 157 -0.09 7.06 6.45
CA ASP A 157 -0.74 7.87 5.41
C ASP A 157 -0.26 7.46 4.01
N ASN A 158 0.69 6.53 3.95
CA ASN A 158 1.42 6.19 2.72
C ASN A 158 1.28 4.73 2.28
N CYS A 159 0.54 3.91 3.04
CA CYS A 159 0.28 2.52 2.75
C CYS A 159 -1.17 2.16 3.09
N SER A 160 -1.95 1.72 2.09
CA SER A 160 -3.36 1.34 2.25
C SER A 160 -3.53 -0.09 2.75
N TYR A 161 -2.50 -0.92 2.62
CA TYR A 161 -2.54 -2.31 3.05
C TYR A 161 -2.01 -2.45 4.46
N SER A 162 -2.58 -3.40 5.20
CA SER A 162 -2.17 -3.76 6.54
C SER A 162 -2.10 -5.27 6.71
N LEU A 163 -1.42 -5.74 7.76
CA LEU A 163 -1.45 -7.13 8.19
C LEU A 163 -2.38 -7.25 9.39
N HIS A 164 -3.34 -8.16 9.37
CA HIS A 164 -4.28 -8.34 10.48
C HIS A 164 -3.60 -9.22 11.55
N LEU A 165 -3.21 -8.59 12.67
CA LEU A 165 -2.53 -9.22 13.83
C LEU A 165 -1.18 -9.86 13.48
N PRO A 166 -0.14 -9.06 13.21
CA PRO A 166 1.08 -9.59 12.63
C PRO A 166 2.02 -10.29 13.62
N PHE A 167 1.94 -10.07 14.94
CA PHE A 167 2.92 -10.63 15.88
C PHE A 167 2.33 -10.90 17.28
N GLY A 168 1.89 -12.13 17.54
CA GLY A 168 1.75 -12.65 18.91
C GLY A 168 3.11 -13.06 19.47
N THR A 169 3.16 -13.68 20.67
CA THR A 169 4.40 -14.29 21.20
C THR A 169 4.95 -15.43 20.34
N TYR A 170 4.18 -15.89 19.35
CA TYR A 170 4.53 -16.98 18.44
C TYR A 170 4.75 -16.45 17.03
N ALA A 171 5.69 -17.04 16.30
CA ALA A 171 5.93 -16.74 14.90
C ALA A 171 4.67 -17.05 14.09
N LEU A 172 4.28 -16.15 13.18
CA LEU A 172 3.25 -16.46 12.19
C LEU A 172 3.85 -17.45 11.19
N THR A 173 3.37 -18.69 11.24
CA THR A 173 3.79 -19.73 10.31
C THR A 173 2.70 -20.02 9.29
N SER A 174 3.09 -20.51 8.12
CA SER A 174 2.16 -21.02 7.10
C SER A 174 1.34 -22.23 7.59
N SER A 175 1.84 -22.91 8.61
CA SER A 175 1.35 -24.19 9.14
C SER A 175 0.36 -24.07 10.30
N SER A 176 0.31 -22.93 10.99
CA SER A 176 -0.69 -22.65 12.03
C SER A 176 -1.93 -22.01 11.41
N GLU A 177 -3.14 -22.45 11.76
CA GLU A 177 -4.38 -21.77 11.32
C GLU A 177 -4.36 -20.32 11.82
N PRO A 178 -4.28 -19.33 10.92
CA PRO A 178 -4.43 -17.95 11.33
C PRO A 178 -5.92 -17.73 11.59
N GLY A 179 -6.29 -17.42 12.84
CA GLY A 179 -7.67 -17.07 13.18
C GLY A 179 -8.18 -15.78 12.49
N LEU A 180 -7.38 -15.16 11.60
CA LEU A 180 -7.60 -13.88 10.95
C LEU A 180 -6.90 -13.82 9.56
N ALA A 181 -7.33 -12.90 8.69
CA ALA A 181 -6.72 -12.69 7.37
C ALA A 181 -5.30 -12.10 7.48
N ILE A 182 -4.33 -12.63 6.71
CA ILE A 182 -2.92 -12.22 6.81
C ILE A 182 -2.72 -10.76 6.37
N ALA A 183 -3.36 -10.32 5.27
CA ALA A 183 -3.29 -8.94 4.80
C ALA A 183 -4.69 -8.42 4.44
N SER A 184 -4.99 -7.17 4.80
CA SER A 184 -6.26 -6.49 4.48
C SER A 184 -6.02 -5.07 3.97
N GLU A 185 -6.90 -4.62 3.08
CA GLU A 185 -7.08 -3.19 2.81
C GLU A 185 -7.63 -2.53 4.08
N ARG A 186 -7.13 -1.33 4.40
CA ARG A 186 -7.62 -0.49 5.50
C ARG A 186 -8.98 0.12 5.13
#